data_AF-A0A959DEG2-F1
#
_entry.id   AF-A0A959DEG2-F1
#
_cell.length_a   1.000
_cell.length_b   1.000
_cell.length_c   1.000
_cell.angle_alpha   90.00
_cell.angle_beta   90.00
_cell.angle_gamma   90.00
#
_symmetry.space_group_name_H-M   'P 1'
#
loop_
_entity.id
_entity.type
_entity.pdbx_description
1 polymer ?
#
loop_
_entity_poly.entity_id
_entity_poly.type
_entity_poly.pdbx_seq_one_letter_code
_entity_poly.pdbx_strand_id
1 'polypeptide(L)'
;MRYRKEINFNNNTPFSSITGILLVVLFLVTLYFIARAIFTILYYLAPIMIVAALIIDHKVVLGYVKWVIGLLRENLLLGIGATVLSIVGFPVLSAFLLGKALLKKQVKKAQEEAEAPHKGEYIEFEELDSEPLELPPIEKAEKKQERKAKQDNQYDEFFEE
;
A
#
# COMPACT_ATOMS: atom_id res chain seq x y z
N MET A 1 40.63 6.70 34.23
CA MET A 1 39.63 7.79 34.26
C MET A 1 39.19 8.09 32.83
N ARG A 2 37.89 7.99 32.51
CA ARG A 2 37.36 8.24 31.16
C ARG A 2 36.85 9.68 31.06
N TYR A 3 37.44 10.48 30.18
CA TYR A 3 36.97 11.83 29.88
C TYR A 3 35.71 11.75 29.01
N ARG A 4 34.55 11.99 29.61
CA ARG A 4 33.29 12.18 28.87
C ARG A 4 33.23 13.65 28.44
N LYS A 5 33.36 13.91 27.15
CA LYS A 5 33.21 15.26 26.60
C LYS A 5 31.72 15.59 26.55
N GLU A 6 31.24 16.34 27.54
CA GLU A 6 29.86 16.80 27.57
C GLU A 6 29.70 17.97 26.61
N ILE A 7 29.03 17.73 25.47
CA ILE A 7 28.70 18.80 24.53
C ILE A 7 27.43 19.48 25.04
N ASN A 8 27.61 20.51 25.87
CA ASN A 8 26.53 21.40 26.30
C ASN A 8 26.30 22.49 25.23
N PHE A 9 25.22 22.38 24.47
CA PHE A 9 24.71 23.45 23.61
C PHE A 9 23.62 24.24 24.33
N ASN A 10 23.97 24.96 25.40
CA ASN A 10 23.04 25.89 26.04
C ASN A 10 23.41 27.34 25.71
N ASN A 11 22.92 27.84 24.58
CA ASN A 11 23.14 29.22 24.14
C ASN A 11 21.78 29.94 24.14
N ASN A 12 21.34 30.40 25.31
CA ASN A 12 20.12 31.19 25.53
C ASN A 12 20.26 32.64 25.02
N THR A 13 20.70 32.82 23.78
CA THR A 13 20.70 34.13 23.10
C THR A 13 19.64 34.12 22.00
N PRO A 14 18.87 35.21 21.77
CA PRO A 14 17.84 35.27 20.72
C PRO A 14 18.39 35.02 19.30
N PHE A 15 19.71 35.12 19.12
CA PHE A 15 20.42 34.76 17.90
C PHE A 15 20.51 33.25 17.63
N SER A 16 20.38 32.37 18.64
CA SER A 16 20.39 30.92 18.43
C SER A 16 19.12 30.43 17.72
N SER A 17 17.97 31.06 17.99
CA SER A 17 16.71 30.81 17.29
C SER A 17 16.78 31.24 15.82
N ILE A 18 17.34 32.42 15.53
CA ILE A 18 17.54 32.91 14.15
C ILE A 18 18.48 31.98 13.37
N THR A 19 19.56 31.51 14.00
CA THR A 19 20.51 30.58 13.38
C THR A 19 19.86 29.22 13.07
N GLY A 20 19.01 28.71 13.95
CA GLY A 20 18.24 27.49 13.71
C GLY A 20 17.25 27.64 12.55
N ILE A 21 16.52 28.76 12.48
CA ILE A 21 15.61 29.07 11.36
C ILE A 21 16.40 29.16 10.05
N LEU A 22 17.55 29.84 10.04
CA LEU A 22 18.42 29.92 8.86
C LEU A 22 18.89 28.55 8.38
N LEU A 23 19.26 27.65 9.29
CA LEU A 23 19.65 26.28 8.94
C LEU A 23 18.48 25.47 8.35
N VAL A 24 17.27 25.58 8.92
CA VAL A 24 16.08 24.92 8.37
C VAL A 24 15.75 25.47 6.98
N VAL A 25 15.79 26.79 6.80
CA VAL A 25 15.58 27.43 5.50
C VAL A 25 16.62 26.94 4.50
N LEU A 26 17.90 26.94 4.85
CA LEU A 26 18.97 26.43 3.98
C LEU A 26 18.78 24.96 3.61
N PHE A 27 18.38 24.13 4.57
CA PHE A 27 18.07 22.73 4.35
C PHE A 27 16.89 22.54 3.39
N LEU A 28 15.78 23.26 3.59
CA LEU A 28 14.62 23.21 2.71
C LEU A 28 14.93 23.73 1.29
N VAL A 29 15.73 24.79 1.17
CA VAL A 29 16.21 25.29 -0.13
C VAL A 29 17.05 24.23 -0.84
N THR A 30 17.95 23.57 -0.11
CA THR A 30 18.77 22.48 -0.66
C THR A 30 17.91 21.32 -1.14
N LEU A 31 16.95 20.87 -0.32
CA LEU A 31 15.98 19.83 -0.72
C LEU A 31 15.14 20.25 -1.93
N TYR A 32 14.72 21.51 -2.00
CA TYR A 32 13.98 22.04 -3.14
C TYR A 32 14.79 21.93 -4.44
N PHE A 33 16.09 22.26 -4.42
CA PHE A 33 16.93 22.11 -5.61
C PHE A 33 17.11 20.64 -6.02
N ILE A 34 17.29 19.74 -5.07
CA ILE A 34 17.40 18.29 -5.33
C ILE A 34 16.08 17.78 -5.93
N ALA A 35 14.95 18.08 -5.28
CA ALA A 35 13.64 17.70 -5.75
C ALA A 35 13.41 18.26 -7.16
N ARG A 36 13.67 19.55 -7.40
CA ARG A 36 13.55 20.17 -8.72
C ARG A 36 14.37 19.44 -9.76
N ALA A 37 15.63 19.09 -9.47
CA ALA A 37 16.48 18.34 -10.40
C ALA A 37 15.86 16.97 -10.74
N ILE A 38 15.47 16.20 -9.72
CA ILE A 38 14.85 14.87 -9.89
C ILE A 38 13.56 14.99 -10.70
N PHE A 39 12.64 15.89 -10.32
CA PHE A 39 11.38 16.09 -11.00
C PHE A 39 11.56 16.59 -12.44
N THR A 40 12.59 17.41 -12.71
CA THR A 40 12.91 17.86 -14.07
C THR A 40 13.30 16.67 -14.95
N ILE A 41 14.22 15.82 -14.48
CA ILE A 41 14.63 14.60 -15.20
C ILE A 41 13.42 13.69 -15.39
N LEU A 42 12.65 13.47 -14.31
CA LEU A 42 11.49 12.60 -14.33
C LEU A 42 10.42 13.11 -15.29
N TYR A 43 10.22 14.42 -15.41
CA TYR A 43 9.26 15.02 -16.34
C TYR A 43 9.65 14.76 -17.80
N TYR A 44 10.93 14.89 -18.16
CA TYR A 44 11.40 14.56 -19.51
C TYR A 44 11.33 13.05 -19.80
N LEU A 45 11.56 12.21 -18.79
CA LEU A 45 11.48 10.76 -18.91
C LEU A 45 10.03 10.23 -18.91
N ALA A 46 9.11 10.95 -18.28
CA ALA A 46 7.72 10.57 -18.09
C ALA A 46 6.99 10.10 -19.36
N PRO A 47 7.04 10.82 -20.51
CA PRO A 47 6.39 10.35 -21.73
C PRO A 47 6.96 8.98 -22.17
N ILE A 48 8.28 8.80 -22.07
CA ILE A 48 8.93 7.52 -22.40
C ILE A 48 8.48 6.43 -21.42
N MET A 49 8.37 6.74 -20.12
CA MET A 49 7.91 5.78 -19.11
C MET A 49 6.45 5.34 -19.33
N ILE A 50 5.56 6.25 -19.73
CA ILE A 50 4.16 5.90 -20.08
C ILE A 50 4.14 4.99 -21.31
N VAL A 51 4.89 5.31 -22.36
CA VAL A 51 4.99 4.47 -23.56
C VAL A 51 5.55 3.08 -23.21
N ALA A 52 6.62 3.03 -22.40
CA ALA A 52 7.18 1.77 -21.92
C ALA A 52 6.16 0.96 -21.10
N ALA A 53 5.41 1.61 -20.20
CA ALA A 53 4.36 0.96 -19.41
C ALA A 53 3.26 0.37 -20.31
N LEU A 54 2.84 1.09 -21.36
CA LEU A 54 1.88 0.60 -22.35
C LEU A 54 2.40 -0.63 -23.12
N ILE A 55 3.68 -0.63 -23.51
CA ILE A 55 4.32 -1.77 -24.20
C ILE A 55 4.43 -2.98 -23.26
N ILE A 56 4.77 -2.78 -21.99
CA ILE A 56 4.97 -3.86 -21.01
C ILE A 56 3.63 -4.49 -20.59
N ASP A 57 2.69 -3.68 -20.14
CA ASP A 57 1.33 -4.11 -19.81
C ASP A 57 0.35 -2.92 -19.89
N HIS A 58 -0.24 -2.75 -21.06
CA HIS A 58 -1.25 -1.71 -21.32
C HIS A 58 -2.45 -1.77 -20.34
N LYS A 59 -2.74 -2.93 -19.73
CA LYS A 59 -3.85 -3.05 -18.77
C LYS A 59 -3.59 -2.24 -17.50
N VAL A 60 -2.33 -2.00 -17.14
CA VAL A 60 -1.98 -1.17 -15.97
C VAL A 60 -2.37 0.29 -16.23
N VAL A 61 -2.03 0.81 -17.40
CA VAL A 61 -2.36 2.19 -17.80
C VAL A 61 -3.87 2.35 -18.03
N LEU A 62 -4.49 1.44 -18.78
CA LEU A 62 -5.94 1.48 -19.00
C LEU A 62 -6.73 1.27 -17.71
N GLY A 63 -6.25 0.44 -16.80
CA GLY A 63 -6.86 0.26 -15.48
C GLY A 63 -6.86 1.55 -14.66
N TYR A 64 -5.76 2.30 -14.69
CA TYR A 64 -5.69 3.62 -14.06
C TYR A 64 -6.66 4.61 -14.70
N VAL A 65 -6.68 4.72 -16.03
CA VAL A 65 -7.59 5.63 -16.75
C VAL A 65 -9.05 5.26 -16.47
N LYS A 66 -9.40 3.97 -16.48
CA LYS A 66 -10.74 3.48 -16.12
C LYS A 66 -11.11 3.86 -14.69
N TRP A 67 -10.18 3.75 -13.74
CA TRP A 67 -10.41 4.15 -12.35
C TRP A 67 -10.68 5.66 -12.24
N VAL A 68 -9.91 6.52 -12.91
CA VAL A 68 -10.17 7.98 -12.91
C VAL A 68 -11.53 8.31 -13.54
N ILE A 69 -11.88 7.68 -14.67
CA ILE A 69 -13.20 7.86 -15.29
C ILE A 69 -14.33 7.35 -14.38
N GLY A 70 -14.11 6.25 -13.67
CA GLY A 70 -15.02 5.74 -12.65
C GLY A 70 -15.27 6.77 -11.55
N LEU A 71 -14.20 7.35 -11.00
CA LEU A 71 -14.29 8.42 -10.01
C LEU A 71 -15.09 9.61 -10.54
N LEU A 72 -14.85 10.06 -11.78
CA LEU A 72 -15.59 11.16 -12.38
C LEU A 72 -17.10 10.87 -12.49
N ARG A 73 -17.50 9.62 -12.66
CA ARG A 73 -18.90 9.19 -12.75
C ARG A 73 -19.56 9.01 -11.38
N GLU A 74 -18.84 8.47 -10.42
CA GLU A 74 -19.35 8.16 -9.06
C GLU A 74 -19.33 9.39 -8.15
N ASN A 75 -18.23 10.15 -8.18
CA ASN A 75 -18.04 11.35 -7.37
C ASN A 75 -17.21 12.38 -8.14
N LEU A 76 -17.90 13.33 -8.76
CA LEU A 76 -17.28 14.35 -9.61
C LEU A 76 -16.16 15.12 -8.90
N LEU A 77 -16.31 15.46 -7.61
CA LEU A 77 -15.30 16.20 -6.86
C LEU A 77 -14.00 15.40 -6.72
N LEU A 78 -14.12 14.12 -6.34
CA LEU A 78 -12.96 13.22 -6.26
C LEU A 78 -12.35 12.95 -7.64
N GLY A 79 -13.17 12.78 -8.68
CA GLY A 79 -12.68 12.57 -10.04
C GLY A 79 -11.89 13.76 -10.59
N ILE A 80 -12.37 14.98 -10.36
CA ILE A 80 -11.63 16.21 -10.72
C ILE A 80 -10.33 16.30 -9.92
N GLY A 81 -10.40 16.07 -8.61
CA GLY A 81 -9.21 16.05 -7.74
C GLY A 81 -8.16 15.06 -8.23
N ALA A 82 -8.57 13.82 -8.54
CA ALA A 82 -7.70 12.79 -9.08
C ALA A 82 -7.07 13.24 -10.41
N THR A 83 -7.86 13.80 -11.33
CA THR A 83 -7.39 14.25 -12.64
C THR A 83 -6.35 15.38 -12.51
N VAL A 84 -6.61 16.38 -11.65
CA VAL A 84 -5.67 17.48 -11.41
C VAL A 84 -4.37 16.94 -10.78
N LEU A 85 -4.48 16.04 -9.81
CA LEU A 85 -3.32 15.35 -9.22
C LEU A 85 -2.56 14.52 -10.25
N SER A 86 -3.23 13.89 -11.23
CA SER A 86 -2.55 13.19 -12.33
C SER A 86 -1.72 14.12 -13.19
N ILE A 87 -2.22 15.33 -13.47
CA ILE A 87 -1.54 16.30 -14.33
C ILE A 87 -0.34 16.90 -13.58
N VAL A 88 -0.54 17.37 -12.35
CA VAL A 88 0.54 17.96 -11.53
C VAL A 88 1.57 16.90 -11.13
N GLY A 89 1.10 15.70 -10.77
CA GLY A 89 1.91 14.56 -10.38
C GLY A 89 2.36 13.67 -11.54
N PHE A 90 2.19 14.10 -12.80
CA PHE A 90 2.44 13.27 -13.98
C PHE A 90 3.82 12.57 -13.98
N PRO A 91 4.94 13.23 -13.62
CA PRO A 91 6.24 12.56 -13.57
C PRO A 91 6.27 11.39 -12.60
N VAL A 92 5.71 11.57 -11.40
CA VAL A 92 5.68 10.52 -10.37
C VAL A 92 4.70 9.41 -10.76
N LEU A 93 3.53 9.79 -11.29
CA LEU A 93 2.52 8.85 -11.77
C LEU A 93 3.07 7.95 -12.88
N SER A 94 3.80 8.52 -13.84
CA SER A 94 4.39 7.75 -14.94
C SER A 94 5.42 6.74 -14.46
N ALA A 95 6.30 7.14 -13.52
CA ALA A 95 7.24 6.23 -12.86
C ALA A 95 6.50 5.11 -12.11
N PHE A 96 5.45 5.47 -11.37
CA PHE A 96 4.63 4.51 -10.64
C PHE A 96 3.95 3.49 -11.57
N LEU A 97 3.37 3.95 -12.68
CA LEU A 97 2.70 3.06 -13.65
C LEU A 97 3.71 2.11 -14.33
N LEU A 98 4.88 2.61 -14.72
CA LEU A 98 5.94 1.77 -15.27
C LEU A 98 6.43 0.74 -14.23
N GLY A 99 6.69 1.18 -13.01
CA GLY A 99 7.09 0.30 -11.91
C GLY A 99 6.05 -0.80 -11.66
N LYS A 100 4.77 -0.44 -11.58
CA LYS A 100 3.66 -1.39 -11.43
C LYS A 100 3.58 -2.38 -12.60
N ALA A 101 3.79 -1.92 -13.84
CA ALA A 101 3.80 -2.79 -15.01
C ALA A 101 4.98 -3.79 -14.99
N LEU A 102 6.18 -3.32 -14.64
CA LEU A 102 7.36 -4.16 -14.49
C LEU A 102 7.16 -5.21 -13.41
N LEU A 103 6.75 -4.80 -12.21
CA LEU A 103 6.51 -5.71 -11.08
C LEU A 103 5.46 -6.77 -11.43
N LYS A 104 4.33 -6.35 -12.01
CA LYS A 104 3.27 -7.28 -12.43
C LYS A 104 3.76 -8.29 -13.47
N LYS A 105 4.58 -7.86 -14.43
CA LYS A 105 5.19 -8.76 -15.42
C LYS A 105 6.12 -9.78 -14.76
N GLN A 106 6.90 -9.38 -13.77
CA GLN A 106 7.79 -10.28 -13.03
C GLN A 106 6.99 -11.29 -12.20
N VAL A 107 5.93 -10.85 -11.51
CA VAL A 107 5.04 -11.75 -10.75
C VAL A 107 4.37 -12.77 -11.66
N LYS A 108 3.87 -12.32 -12.83
CA LYS A 108 3.23 -13.21 -13.81
C LYS A 108 4.19 -14.30 -14.31
N LYS A 109 5.45 -13.94 -14.59
CA LYS A 109 6.47 -14.92 -14.98
C LYS A 109 6.77 -15.92 -13.87
N ALA A 110 6.92 -15.46 -12.63
CA ALA A 110 7.17 -16.35 -11.49
C ALA A 110 6.01 -17.33 -11.27
N GLN A 111 4.76 -16.87 -11.45
CA GLN A 111 3.58 -17.74 -11.40
C GLN A 111 3.57 -18.74 -12.56
N GLU A 112 3.86 -18.29 -13.79
CA GLU A 112 3.94 -19.16 -14.95
C GLU A 112 5.03 -20.23 -14.82
N GLU A 113 6.18 -19.90 -14.22
CA GLU A 113 7.27 -20.85 -13.94
C GLU A 113 6.92 -21.83 -12.81
N ALA A 114 6.13 -21.40 -11.81
CA ALA A 114 5.63 -22.28 -10.76
C ALA A 114 4.49 -23.19 -11.26
N GLU A 115 3.67 -22.72 -12.20
CA GLU A 115 2.61 -23.51 -12.83
C GLU A 115 3.11 -24.39 -13.98
N ALA A 116 4.26 -24.07 -14.59
CA ALA A 116 4.87 -24.85 -15.66
C ALA A 116 5.12 -26.34 -15.30
N PRO A 117 5.62 -26.71 -14.10
CA PRO A 117 5.69 -28.11 -13.69
C PRO A 117 4.31 -28.74 -13.44
N HIS A 118 3.31 -27.96 -13.02
CA HIS A 118 1.96 -28.46 -12.70
C HIS A 118 1.02 -28.58 -13.91
N LYS A 119 1.40 -28.09 -15.11
CA LYS A 119 0.57 -28.14 -16.32
C LYS A 119 0.60 -29.47 -17.08
N GLY A 120 1.44 -30.42 -16.67
CA GLY A 120 1.59 -31.73 -17.31
C GLY A 120 1.69 -32.92 -16.33
N GLU A 121 1.78 -32.67 -15.04
CA GLU A 121 1.81 -33.71 -14.00
C GLU A 121 0.40 -33.82 -13.41
N TYR A 122 -0.22 -35.00 -13.54
CA TYR A 122 -1.47 -35.29 -12.83
C TYR A 122 -1.17 -35.15 -11.34
N ILE A 123 -1.66 -34.09 -10.72
CA ILE A 123 -1.63 -33.98 -9.26
C ILE A 123 -2.62 -35.03 -8.76
N GLU A 124 -2.09 -36.08 -8.12
CA GLU A 124 -2.90 -37.07 -7.44
C GLU A 124 -3.53 -36.36 -6.23
N PHE A 125 -4.80 -36.01 -6.38
CA PHE A 125 -5.59 -35.52 -5.26
C PHE A 125 -5.70 -36.66 -4.27
N GLU A 126 -5.33 -36.43 -3.01
CA GLU A 126 -5.74 -37.32 -1.94
C GLU A 126 -7.26 -37.17 -1.82
N GLU A 127 -8.00 -38.16 -2.34
CA GLU A 127 -9.44 -38.25 -2.16
C GLU A 127 -9.69 -38.39 -0.65
N LEU A 128 -10.09 -37.29 -0.01
CA LEU A 128 -10.61 -37.36 1.35
C LEU A 128 -11.88 -38.20 1.28
N ASP A 129 -11.90 -39.33 2.00
CA ASP A 129 -13.08 -40.18 2.11
C ASP A 129 -14.29 -39.31 2.45
N SER A 130 -15.25 -39.26 1.53
CA SER A 130 -16.45 -38.43 1.62
C SER A 130 -17.46 -38.94 2.67
N GLU A 131 -17.00 -39.72 3.64
CA GLU A 131 -17.83 -40.19 4.73
C GLU A 131 -18.28 -38.96 5.56
N PRO A 132 -19.60 -38.68 5.60
CA PRO A 132 -20.10 -37.62 6.46
C PRO A 132 -19.75 -37.99 7.89
N LEU A 133 -18.97 -37.14 8.56
CA LEU A 133 -18.67 -37.28 9.98
C LEU A 133 -19.97 -37.48 10.76
N GLU A 134 -20.18 -38.68 11.29
CA GLU A 134 -21.29 -38.97 12.18
C GLU A 134 -21.06 -38.25 13.51
N LEU A 135 -21.65 -37.05 13.61
CA LEU A 135 -21.62 -36.27 14.83
C LEU A 135 -22.46 -36.99 15.90
N PRO A 136 -21.95 -37.11 17.15
CA PRO A 136 -22.75 -37.68 18.22
C PRO A 136 -24.02 -36.87 18.43
N PRO A 137 -25.17 -37.51 18.70
CA PRO A 137 -26.43 -36.82 18.90
C PRO A 137 -26.30 -35.87 20.09
N ILE A 138 -26.54 -34.58 19.83
CA ILE A 138 -26.60 -33.56 20.88
C ILE A 138 -27.78 -33.95 21.78
N GLU A 139 -27.48 -34.38 23.02
CA GLU A 139 -28.50 -34.53 24.06
C GLU A 139 -29.19 -33.18 24.24
N LYS A 140 -30.42 -33.06 23.74
CA LYS A 140 -31.26 -31.90 23.97
C LYS A 140 -31.59 -31.88 25.45
N ALA A 141 -30.78 -31.20 26.25
CA ALA A 141 -31.11 -30.85 27.62
C ALA A 141 -32.51 -30.21 27.61
N GLU A 142 -33.47 -30.91 28.21
CA GLU A 142 -34.84 -30.50 28.28
C GLU A 142 -34.91 -29.07 28.83
N LYS A 143 -35.63 -28.20 28.11
CA LYS A 143 -35.81 -26.80 28.48
C LYS A 143 -36.44 -26.68 29.86
N LYS A 144 -35.62 -26.55 30.89
CA LYS A 144 -36.05 -26.04 32.19
C LYS A 144 -35.91 -24.52 32.16
N GLN A 145 -37.01 -23.87 31.80
CA GLN A 145 -37.16 -22.42 31.93
C GLN A 145 -37.11 -22.05 33.41
N GLU A 146 -35.98 -21.55 33.91
CA GLU A 146 -35.97 -20.61 35.04
C GLU A 146 -34.94 -19.51 34.79
N ARG A 147 -35.36 -18.28 35.07
CA ARG A 147 -34.70 -17.02 34.73
C ARG A 147 -33.60 -16.65 35.74
N LYS A 148 -32.68 -15.81 35.25
CA LYS A 148 -31.68 -14.96 35.94
C LYS A 148 -30.37 -15.70 36.26
N ALA A 149 -29.18 -15.16 36.05
CA ALA A 149 -28.76 -13.78 35.88
C ALA A 149 -27.52 -13.70 34.96
N LYS A 150 -27.39 -12.53 34.30
CA LYS A 150 -26.22 -11.97 33.61
C LYS A 150 -24.89 -12.61 34.05
N GLN A 151 -24.34 -13.51 33.23
CA GLN A 151 -22.91 -13.79 33.22
C GLN A 151 -22.32 -12.96 32.09
N ASP A 152 -21.37 -12.12 32.48
CA ASP A 152 -20.54 -11.28 31.64
C ASP A 152 -19.70 -12.20 30.76
N ASN A 153 -19.96 -12.24 29.45
CA ASN A 153 -19.22 -13.09 28.55
C ASN A 153 -17.92 -12.36 28.18
N GLN A 154 -16.80 -12.80 28.77
CA GLN A 154 -15.43 -12.36 28.42
C GLN A 154 -15.03 -12.60 26.94
N TYR A 155 -15.94 -13.08 26.11
CA TYR A 155 -15.77 -13.18 24.66
C TYR A 155 -16.12 -11.88 23.92
N ASP A 156 -16.96 -11.03 24.51
CA ASP A 156 -17.38 -9.77 23.89
C ASP A 156 -16.24 -8.74 23.91
N GLU A 157 -15.33 -8.81 24.89
CA GLU A 157 -14.15 -7.91 25.00
C GLU A 157 -13.13 -8.07 23.85
N PHE A 158 -13.13 -9.19 23.12
CA PHE A 158 -12.16 -9.43 22.04
C PHE A 158 -12.53 -8.79 20.70
N PHE A 159 -13.75 -8.29 20.56
CA PHE A 159 -14.26 -7.74 19.30
C PHE A 159 -14.63 -6.25 19.41
N GLU A 160 -14.38 -5.62 20.56
CA GLU A 160 -14.65 -4.19 20.80
C GLU A 160 -13.43 -3.27 20.52
N GLU A 161 -12.55 -3.61 19.58
CA GLU A 161 -11.46 -2.72 19.11
C GLU A 161 -11.57 -2.35 17.62
#